data_AF-Q6Z6T1-F1
#
_entry.id   AF-Q6Z6T1-F1
#
_cell.length_a   1.000
_cell.length_b   1.000
_cell.length_c   1.000
_cell.angle_alpha   90.00
_cell.angle_beta   90.00
_cell.angle_gamma   90.00
#
_symmetry.space_group_name_H-M   'P 1'
#
loop_
_entity.id
_entity.type
_entity.pdbx_description
1 polymer ?
#
loop_
_entity_poly.entity_id
_entity_poly.type
_entity_poly.pdbx_seq_one_letter_code
_entity_poly.pdbx_strand_id
1 'polypeptide(L)'
;MDVAANWKVVVIHVLYHLCKAFKKIHVRLVKELEKKFSGKDVVFDATRRIVRPLNKGSAVHHPRTRTLITVHDGILEDERNNIEYKLETFFAVYRRLCGKDVAFEYPVNESA
;
A
#
# COMPACT_ATOMS: atom_id res chain seq x y z
N MET A 1 -2.14 3.84 -13.24
CA MET A 1 -2.45 5.14 -12.64
C MET A 1 -1.40 6.13 -13.11
N ASP A 2 -1.81 7.32 -13.48
CA ASP A 2 -0.88 8.39 -13.87
C ASP A 2 -0.49 9.16 -12.61
N VAL A 3 0.79 9.15 -12.28
CA VAL A 3 1.35 9.81 -11.10
C VAL A 3 2.31 10.86 -11.63
N ALA A 4 1.81 12.09 -11.78
CA ALA A 4 2.54 13.27 -12.26
C ALA A 4 3.24 13.12 -13.62
N ALA A 5 2.73 13.83 -14.64
CA ALA A 5 3.28 14.25 -15.94
C ALA A 5 4.03 13.23 -16.84
N ASN A 6 4.76 12.24 -16.32
CA ASN A 6 5.41 11.20 -17.10
C ASN A 6 5.60 9.84 -16.38
N TRP A 7 5.28 9.70 -15.08
CA TRP A 7 5.38 8.41 -14.38
C TRP A 7 4.04 7.65 -14.38
N LYS A 8 4.08 6.45 -14.93
CA LYS A 8 2.93 5.54 -14.99
C LYS A 8 3.13 4.45 -13.96
N VAL A 9 2.10 4.21 -13.17
CA VAL A 9 2.13 3.23 -12.08
C VAL A 9 1.15 2.11 -12.39
N VAL A 10 1.57 0.87 -12.16
CA VAL A 10 0.72 -0.32 -12.25
C VAL A 10 0.39 -0.75 -10.83
N VAL A 11 -0.89 -0.66 -10.45
CA VAL A 11 -1.38 -1.11 -9.14
C VAL A 11 -1.95 -2.52 -9.31
N ILE A 12 -1.37 -3.49 -8.61
CA ILE A 12 -1.81 -4.89 -8.65
C ILE A 12 -2.55 -5.22 -7.37
N HIS A 13 -3.81 -5.60 -7.54
CA HIS A 13 -4.70 -5.94 -6.44
C HIS A 13 -4.51 -7.40 -6.04
N VAL A 14 -4.00 -7.64 -4.85
CA VAL A 14 -3.81 -8.98 -4.26
C VAL A 14 -4.86 -9.21 -3.20
N LEU A 15 -5.45 -10.40 -3.17
CA LEU A 15 -6.39 -10.75 -2.12
C LEU A 15 -5.66 -10.89 -0.77
N TYR A 16 -6.21 -10.32 0.30
CA TYR A 16 -5.57 -10.27 1.63
C TYR A 16 -5.10 -11.64 2.16
N HIS A 17 -5.82 -12.73 1.82
CA HIS A 17 -5.47 -14.07 2.29
C HIS A 17 -4.18 -14.61 1.63
N LEU A 18 -3.78 -14.08 0.47
CA LEU A 18 -2.56 -14.46 -0.24
C LEU A 18 -1.36 -13.56 0.10
N CYS A 19 -1.56 -12.47 0.87
CA CYS A 19 -0.49 -11.53 1.20
C CYS A 19 0.71 -12.19 1.87
N LYS A 20 0.51 -13.22 2.71
CA LYS A 20 1.63 -13.94 3.35
C LYS A 20 2.52 -14.66 2.35
N ALA A 21 1.94 -15.29 1.33
CA ALA A 21 2.69 -15.94 0.26
C ALA A 21 3.36 -14.90 -0.65
N PHE A 22 2.62 -13.83 -0.98
CA PHE A 22 3.13 -12.75 -1.81
C PHE A 22 4.28 -11.98 -1.15
N LYS A 23 4.25 -11.72 0.17
CA LYS A 23 5.34 -11.06 0.89
C LYS A 23 6.69 -11.78 0.72
N LYS A 24 6.70 -13.11 0.62
CA LYS A 24 7.92 -13.90 0.38
C LYS A 24 8.49 -13.72 -1.03
N ILE A 25 7.61 -13.57 -2.02
CA ILE A 25 7.98 -13.52 -3.44
C ILE A 25 8.06 -12.06 -3.95
N HIS A 26 7.58 -11.11 -3.14
CA HIS A 26 7.37 -9.70 -3.50
C HIS A 26 8.59 -9.07 -4.18
N VAL A 27 9.78 -9.18 -3.58
CA VAL A 27 11.00 -8.56 -4.12
C VAL A 27 11.34 -9.08 -5.54
N ARG A 28 11.21 -10.39 -5.76
CA ARG A 28 11.48 -11.01 -7.06
C ARG A 28 10.42 -10.62 -8.08
N LEU A 29 9.15 -10.67 -7.68
CA LEU A 29 8.02 -10.37 -8.55
C LEU A 29 8.01 -8.90 -8.98
N VAL A 30 8.24 -7.97 -8.06
CA VAL A 30 8.39 -6.54 -8.38
C VAL A 30 9.48 -6.36 -9.43
N LYS A 31 10.66 -6.94 -9.22
CA LYS A 31 11.79 -6.83 -10.16
C LYS A 31 11.48 -7.41 -11.54
N GLU A 32 10.77 -8.53 -11.63
CA GLU A 32 10.38 -9.13 -12.91
C GLU A 32 9.32 -8.31 -13.63
N LEU A 33 8.35 -7.77 -12.90
CA LEU A 33 7.29 -6.94 -13.47
C LEU A 33 7.82 -5.58 -13.90
N GLU A 34 8.69 -4.95 -13.11
CA GLU A 34 9.30 -3.67 -13.45
C GLU A 34 10.20 -3.78 -14.70
N LYS A 35 10.90 -4.92 -14.86
CA LYS A 35 11.61 -5.23 -16.12
C LYS A 35 10.68 -5.36 -17.32
N LYS A 36 9.51 -6.00 -17.16
CA LYS A 36 8.53 -6.19 -18.23
C LYS A 36 7.75 -4.93 -18.56
N PHE A 37 7.48 -4.12 -17.55
CA PHE A 37 6.80 -2.83 -17.65
C PHE A 37 7.84 -1.72 -17.59
N SER A 38 8.75 -1.70 -18.57
CA SER A 38 9.81 -0.71 -18.70
C SER A 38 9.26 0.72 -18.50
N GLY A 39 9.82 1.43 -17.51
CA GLY A 39 9.43 2.81 -17.17
C GLY A 39 8.14 2.95 -16.35
N LYS A 40 7.62 1.86 -15.78
CA LYS A 40 6.47 1.90 -14.88
C LYS A 40 6.79 1.31 -13.51
N ASP A 41 6.40 2.03 -12.48
CA ASP A 41 6.45 1.52 -11.12
C ASP A 41 5.32 0.54 -10.88
N VAL A 42 5.63 -0.57 -10.23
CA VAL A 42 4.65 -1.58 -9.82
C VAL A 42 4.46 -1.50 -8.31
N VAL A 43 3.21 -1.33 -7.90
CA VAL A 43 2.75 -1.19 -6.51
C VAL A 43 1.75 -2.31 -6.23
N PHE A 44 1.86 -2.95 -5.07
CA PHE A 44 0.96 -4.02 -4.67
C PHE A 44 -0.01 -3.51 -3.60
N ASP A 45 -1.30 -3.53 -3.92
CA ASP A 45 -2.35 -3.24 -2.94
C ASP A 45 -3.03 -4.53 -2.53
N ALA A 46 -3.17 -4.77 -1.23
CA ALA A 46 -4.04 -5.84 -0.78
C ALA A 46 -5.48 -5.35 -0.69
N THR A 47 -6.39 -5.96 -1.44
CA THR A 47 -7.80 -5.62 -1.40
C THR A 47 -8.38 -5.97 -0.03
N ARG A 48 -8.53 -4.97 0.83
CA ARG A 48 -9.11 -5.08 2.17
C ARG A 48 -10.48 -4.41 2.18
N ARG A 49 -11.52 -5.13 2.63
CA ARG A 49 -12.87 -4.55 2.73
C ARG A 49 -12.99 -3.71 3.99
N ILE A 50 -13.16 -2.40 3.81
CA ILE A 50 -13.45 -1.47 4.91
C ILE A 50 -14.92 -1.60 5.28
N VAL A 51 -15.19 -1.88 6.56
CA VAL A 51 -16.54 -1.84 7.11
C VAL A 51 -16.74 -0.47 7.73
N ARG A 52 -17.75 0.28 7.27
CA ARG A 52 -18.05 1.59 7.84
C ARG A 52 -18.41 1.45 9.32
N PRO A 53 -18.01 2.41 10.17
CA PRO A 53 -18.44 2.43 11.57
C PRO A 53 -19.96 2.40 11.62
N LEU A 54 -20.49 1.50 12.45
CA LEU A 54 -21.93 1.36 12.64
C LEU A 54 -22.42 2.44 13.63
N ASN A 55 -23.64 2.95 13.42
CA ASN A 55 -24.24 3.99 14.25
C ASN A 55 -24.34 3.54 15.72
N LYS A 56 -24.05 4.46 16.65
CA LYS A 56 -24.14 4.26 18.10
C LYS A 56 -25.52 3.69 18.46
N GLY A 57 -25.56 2.44 18.93
CA GLY A 57 -26.81 1.73 19.27
C GLY A 57 -26.90 0.31 18.73
N SER A 58 -25.99 -0.10 17.85
CA SER A 58 -25.99 -1.45 17.29
C SER A 58 -25.08 -2.39 18.10
N ALA A 59 -25.62 -3.53 18.55
CA ALA A 59 -24.90 -4.52 19.37
C ALA A 59 -23.89 -5.41 18.60
N VAL A 60 -23.63 -5.11 17.32
CA VAL A 60 -22.76 -5.95 16.48
C VAL A 60 -21.30 -5.61 16.74
N HIS A 61 -20.55 -6.59 17.25
CA HIS A 61 -19.11 -6.46 17.48
C HIS A 61 -18.36 -6.27 16.16
N HIS A 62 -17.54 -5.24 16.08
CA HIS A 62 -16.75 -4.94 14.91
C HIS A 62 -15.49 -5.84 14.85
N PRO A 63 -15.18 -6.46 13.69
CA PRO A 63 -13.90 -7.15 13.52
C PRO A 63 -12.77 -6.14 13.41
N ARG A 64 -11.87 -6.08 14.41
CA ARG A 64 -10.72 -5.15 14.51
C ARG A 64 -9.88 -5.05 13.22
N THR A 65 -9.78 -6.16 12.50
CA THR A 65 -9.05 -6.27 11.23
C THR A 65 -9.62 -5.45 10.07
N ARG A 66 -10.85 -4.91 10.20
CA ARG A 66 -11.56 -4.16 9.15
C ARG A 66 -11.77 -2.68 9.48
N THR A 67 -11.07 -2.14 10.48
CA THR A 67 -11.08 -0.67 10.71
C THR A 67 -10.35 0.06 9.59
N LEU A 68 -10.71 1.33 9.38
CA LEU A 68 -9.99 2.22 8.48
C LEU A 68 -8.50 2.30 8.84
N ILE A 69 -8.18 2.47 10.13
CA ILE A 69 -6.80 2.60 10.63
C ILE A 69 -5.99 1.33 10.32
N THR A 70 -6.50 0.16 10.69
CA THR A 70 -5.81 -1.12 10.43
C THR A 70 -5.65 -1.39 8.93
N VAL A 71 -6.58 -0.94 8.10
CA VAL A 71 -6.44 -1.06 6.64
C VAL A 71 -5.34 -0.13 6.12
N HIS A 72 -5.24 1.11 6.60
CA HIS A 72 -4.14 2.01 6.25
C HIS A 72 -2.79 1.45 6.68
N ASP A 73 -2.66 1.02 7.94
CA ASP A 73 -1.42 0.42 8.44
C ASP A 73 -1.02 -0.81 7.61
N GLY A 74 -2.00 -1.62 7.21
CA GLY A 74 -1.76 -2.78 6.37
C GLY A 74 -1.29 -2.44 4.96
N ILE A 75 -1.71 -1.31 4.38
CA ILE A 75 -1.23 -0.84 3.06
C ILE A 75 0.22 -0.36 3.18
N LEU A 76 0.54 0.36 4.26
CA LEU A 76 1.91 0.82 4.55
C LEU A 76 2.87 -0.36 4.77
N GLU A 77 2.42 -1.41 5.47
CA GLU A 77 3.24 -2.58 5.78
C GLU A 77 3.57 -3.42 4.55
N ASP A 78 2.69 -3.46 3.55
CA ASP A 78 2.90 -4.26 2.33
C ASP A 78 4.06 -3.73 1.47
N GLU A 79 4.36 -2.42 1.56
CA GLU A 79 5.37 -1.76 0.71
C GLU A 79 6.68 -1.45 1.46
N ARG A 80 6.80 -1.80 2.75
CA ARG A 80 7.90 -1.36 3.64
C ARG A 80 9.33 -1.72 3.18
N ASN A 81 9.49 -2.67 2.27
CA ASN A 81 10.81 -3.16 1.87
C ASN A 81 11.38 -2.48 0.60
N ASN A 82 10.61 -1.66 -0.11
CA ASN A 82 10.99 -1.12 -1.44
C ASN A 82 10.95 0.43 -1.51
N ILE A 83 10.94 1.11 -0.37
CA ILE A 83 10.33 2.44 -0.29
C ILE A 83 11.21 3.63 -0.69
N GLU A 84 12.52 3.49 -0.83
CA GLU A 84 13.38 4.67 -1.00
C GLU A 84 13.20 5.33 -2.38
N TYR A 85 13.12 4.54 -3.46
CA TYR A 85 12.97 5.04 -4.83
C TYR A 85 11.51 5.14 -5.30
N LYS A 86 10.56 4.66 -4.49
CA LYS A 86 9.12 4.61 -4.83
C LYS A 86 8.24 5.51 -3.95
N LEU A 87 8.84 6.33 -3.11
CA LEU A 87 8.15 7.22 -2.17
C LEU A 87 7.11 8.13 -2.83
N GLU A 88 7.48 8.77 -3.93
CA GLU A 88 6.60 9.71 -4.65
C GLU A 88 5.44 8.97 -5.33
N THR A 89 5.73 7.80 -5.91
CA THR A 89 4.73 6.89 -6.47
C THR A 89 3.75 6.39 -5.41
N PHE A 90 4.28 5.96 -4.26
CA PHE A 90 3.48 5.41 -3.17
C PHE A 90 2.57 6.48 -2.56
N PHE A 91 3.09 7.69 -2.35
CA PHE A 91 2.32 8.84 -1.88
C PHE A 91 1.13 9.13 -2.81
N ALA A 92 1.36 9.15 -4.12
CA ALA A 92 0.29 9.42 -5.08
C ALA A 92 -0.77 8.32 -5.13
N VAL A 93 -0.36 7.04 -5.06
CA VAL A 93 -1.30 5.91 -4.99
C VAL A 93 -2.09 5.95 -3.69
N TYR A 94 -1.43 6.19 -2.56
CA TYR A 94 -2.08 6.28 -1.26
C TYR A 94 -3.09 7.43 -1.21
N ARG A 95 -2.70 8.62 -1.66
CA ARG A 95 -3.59 9.79 -1.77
C ARG A 95 -4.80 9.48 -2.65
N ARG A 96 -4.61 8.72 -3.73
CA ARG A 96 -5.70 8.34 -4.65
C ARG A 96 -6.64 7.29 -4.07
N LEU A 97 -6.12 6.27 -3.38
CA LEU A 97 -6.91 5.19 -2.80
C LEU A 97 -7.64 5.62 -1.52
N CYS A 98 -6.97 6.42 -0.69
CA CYS A 98 -7.42 6.76 0.65
C CYS A 98 -7.96 8.18 0.79
N GLY A 99 -7.70 9.07 -0.16
CA GLY A 99 -8.09 10.48 -0.09
C GLY A 99 -7.40 11.24 1.05
N LYS A 100 -6.24 10.75 1.52
CA LYS A 100 -5.48 11.31 2.63
C LYS A 100 -4.04 11.60 2.20
N ASP A 101 -3.56 12.79 2.54
CA ASP A 101 -2.17 13.17 2.39
C ASP A 101 -1.34 12.58 3.55
N VAL A 102 -0.21 11.95 3.23
CA VAL A 102 0.69 11.31 4.19
C VAL A 102 2.09 11.86 4.00
N ALA A 103 2.71 12.34 5.08
CA ALA A 103 4.13 12.61 5.10
C ALA A 103 4.86 11.37 5.61
N PHE A 104 5.86 10.90 4.86
CA PHE A 104 6.74 9.82 5.28
C PHE A 104 7.99 10.42 5.91
N GLU A 105 8.24 10.11 7.17
CA GLU A 105 9.44 10.53 7.89
C GLU A 105 10.27 9.28 8.20
N TYR A 106 11.52 9.27 7.75
CA TYR A 106 12.45 8.19 8.05
C TYR A 106 13.38 8.63 9.15
N PRO A 107 13.61 7.80 10.19
CA PRO A 107 14.68 8.08 11.13
C PRO A 107 16.00 8.02 10.35
N VAL A 108 16.61 9.18 10.14
CA VAL A 108 18.01 9.25 9.74
C VAL A 108 18.77 8.68 10.92
N ASN A 109 19.29 7.45 10.78
CA ASN A 109 20.17 6.89 11.79
C ASN A 109 21.46 7.73 11.79
N GLU A 110 21.46 8.78 12.62
CA GLU A 110 22.63 9.56 12.94
C GLU A 110 23.61 8.63 13.63
N SER A 111 24.53 8.09 12.83
CA SER A 111 25.54 7.14 13.29
C SER A 111 26.60 7.95 14.03
N ALA A 112 26.49 8.01 15.36
CA ALA A 112 27.52 8.54 16.24
C ALA A 112 28.63 7.49 16.47
#